data_AF-A0A1I5E4B1-F1
#
_entry.id   AF-A0A1I5E4B1-F1
#
_cell.length_a   1.000
_cell.length_b   1.000
_cell.length_c   1.000
_cell.angle_alpha   90.00
_cell.angle_beta   90.00
_cell.angle_gamma   90.00
#
_symmetry.space_group_name_H-M   'P 1'
#
loop_
_entity.id
_entity.type
_entity.pdbx_description
1 polymer ?
#
loop_
_entity_poly.entity_id
_entity_poly.type
_entity_poly.pdbx_seq_one_letter_code
_entity_poly.pdbx_strand_id
1 'polypeptide(L)'
;MTVKKNKSKKPRQPYVLSKAKWQEILAEIMEGQSLNSICKREGMPKAATVYKALAKDPEKQKEYTLACDIRLETRLDEIIDIADDGSNDWMERKTKSGDVITVVDHEHVTRSKLRIEARQWEAAKLKPKKYGVPAQMVLVKDADEEGATAKPRSTEEIKAAIIELMAQSKAKKDK
;
A
#
# COMPACT_ATOMS: atom_id res chain seq x y z
N MET A 1 56.16 -10.81 12.72
CA MET A 1 54.71 -10.80 13.04
C MET A 1 54.21 -9.37 12.88
N THR A 2 53.50 -9.06 11.80
CA THR A 2 53.10 -7.68 11.50
C THR A 2 51.62 -7.51 11.83
N VAL A 3 51.33 -6.81 12.93
CA VAL A 3 49.97 -6.53 13.41
C VAL A 3 49.29 -5.55 12.45
N LYS A 4 48.27 -6.01 11.70
CA LYS A 4 47.42 -5.14 10.88
C LYS A 4 46.59 -4.24 11.82
N LYS A 5 46.88 -2.94 11.83
CA LYS A 5 46.09 -1.93 12.54
C LYS A 5 44.65 -1.90 11.99
N ASN A 6 43.69 -2.21 12.85
CA ASN A 6 42.26 -2.13 12.57
C ASN A 6 41.85 -0.64 12.49
N LYS A 7 41.43 -0.16 11.32
CA LYS A 7 40.95 1.22 11.14
C LYS A 7 39.59 1.34 11.85
N SER A 8 39.53 2.11 12.93
CA SER A 8 38.26 2.34 13.65
C SER A 8 37.25 2.99 12.72
N LYS A 9 36.07 2.38 12.60
CA LYS A 9 34.95 2.96 11.85
C LYS A 9 34.52 4.22 12.60
N LYS A 10 34.61 5.41 11.97
CA LYS A 10 34.08 6.66 12.51
C LYS A 10 32.64 6.44 13.01
N PRO A 11 32.24 7.02 14.16
CA PRO A 11 30.87 6.87 14.66
C PRO A 11 29.90 7.32 13.57
N ARG A 12 28.92 6.47 13.25
CA ARG A 12 27.89 6.79 12.26
C ARG A 12 27.07 7.95 12.81
N GLN A 13 27.35 9.17 12.34
CA GLN A 13 26.54 10.33 12.68
C GLN A 13 25.09 10.01 12.26
N PRO A 14 24.09 10.19 13.15
CA PRO A 14 22.70 9.94 12.79
C PRO A 14 22.37 10.82 11.59
N TYR A 15 21.99 10.20 10.47
CA TYR A 15 21.57 10.97 9.32
C TYR A 15 20.28 11.70 9.69
N VAL A 16 20.36 13.03 9.79
CA VAL A 16 19.22 13.90 10.04
C VAL A 16 18.59 14.22 8.70
N LEU A 17 17.29 13.95 8.57
CA LEU A 17 16.53 14.30 7.39
C LEU A 17 16.41 15.83 7.31
N SER A 18 17.16 16.44 6.39
CA SER A 18 17.12 17.89 6.18
C SER A 18 15.74 18.35 5.72
N LYS A 19 15.36 19.59 6.04
CA LYS A 19 14.11 20.22 5.56
C LYS A 19 13.98 20.19 4.03
N ALA A 20 15.06 20.49 3.30
CA ALA A 20 15.06 20.47 1.83
C ALA A 20 14.73 19.08 1.27
N LYS A 21 15.43 18.03 1.73
CA LYS A 21 15.13 16.65 1.32
C LYS A 21 13.74 16.19 1.73
N TRP A 22 13.23 16.68 2.85
CA TRP A 22 11.86 16.38 3.27
C TRP A 22 10.84 16.97 2.30
N GLN A 23 10.97 18.25 1.95
CA GLN A 23 10.10 18.91 0.98
C GLN A 23 10.17 18.26 -0.41
N GLU A 24 11.37 17.90 -0.86
CA GLU A 24 11.58 17.19 -2.12
C GLU A 24 10.85 15.83 -2.14
N ILE A 25 10.90 15.07 -1.06
CA ILE A 25 10.16 13.80 -0.93
C ILE A 25 8.65 14.04 -1.00
N LEU A 26 8.14 15.03 -0.28
CA LEU A 26 6.71 15.31 -0.25
C LEU A 26 6.19 15.72 -1.63
N ALA A 27 6.91 16.60 -2.34
CA ALA A 27 6.54 17.02 -3.69
C ALA A 27 6.46 15.82 -4.63
N GLU A 28 7.47 14.96 -4.63
CA GLU A 28 7.51 13.76 -5.47
C GLU A 28 6.39 12.75 -5.13
N ILE A 29 6.06 12.61 -3.85
CA ILE A 29 4.91 11.79 -3.43
C ILE A 29 3.63 12.36 -4.03
N MET A 30 3.42 13.68 -3.97
CA MET A 30 2.23 14.33 -4.54
C MET A 30 2.12 14.11 -6.05
N GLU A 31 3.25 14.06 -6.77
CA GLU A 31 3.36 13.72 -8.20
C GLU A 31 3.22 12.21 -8.50
N GLY A 32 2.53 11.43 -7.65
CA GLY A 32 2.24 10.03 -7.93
C GLY A 32 3.35 9.04 -7.51
N GLN A 33 4.56 9.50 -7.16
CA GLN A 33 5.70 8.61 -6.91
C GLN A 33 5.56 7.83 -5.58
N SER A 34 6.09 6.61 -5.58
CA SER A 34 6.19 5.82 -4.36
C SER A 34 7.40 6.25 -3.52
N LEU A 35 7.28 6.24 -2.20
CA LEU A 35 8.42 6.52 -1.31
C LEU A 35 9.61 5.59 -1.60
N ASN A 36 9.34 4.33 -1.98
CA ASN A 36 10.37 3.37 -2.35
C ASN A 36 11.15 3.79 -3.60
N SER A 37 10.45 4.23 -4.66
CA SER A 37 11.07 4.74 -5.89
C SER A 37 11.93 5.97 -5.58
N ILE A 38 11.38 6.90 -4.79
CA ILE A 38 12.08 8.13 -4.38
C ILE A 38 13.38 7.78 -3.64
N CYS A 39 13.30 6.94 -2.60
CA CYS A 39 14.43 6.61 -1.74
C CYS A 39 15.52 5.74 -2.40
N LYS A 40 15.26 5.20 -3.60
CA LYS A 40 16.25 4.44 -4.39
C LYS A 40 17.14 5.35 -5.24
N ARG A 41 16.75 6.61 -5.47
CA ARG A 41 17.54 7.57 -6.26
C ARG A 41 18.82 7.97 -5.53
N GLU A 42 19.85 8.30 -6.32
CA GLU A 42 21.10 8.82 -5.78
C GLU A 42 20.87 10.14 -5.03
N GLY A 43 21.54 10.31 -3.89
CA GLY A 43 21.40 11.51 -3.05
C GLY A 43 20.09 11.59 -2.25
N MET A 44 19.20 10.60 -2.34
CA MET A 44 17.99 10.51 -1.52
C MET A 44 18.24 9.78 -0.20
N PRO A 45 17.54 10.16 0.89
CA PRO A 45 17.62 9.42 2.13
C PRO A 45 17.03 8.02 1.97
N LYS A 46 17.58 7.05 2.70
CA LYS A 46 17.02 5.71 2.76
C LYS A 46 15.62 5.74 3.38
N ALA A 47 14.72 4.87 2.93
CA ALA A 47 13.36 4.77 3.47
C ALA A 47 13.33 4.62 5.01
N ALA A 48 14.28 3.85 5.57
CA ALA A 48 14.41 3.69 7.03
C ALA A 48 14.65 5.02 7.77
N THR A 49 15.36 5.98 7.16
CA THR A 49 15.55 7.33 7.70
C THR A 49 14.24 8.09 7.70
N VAL A 50 13.48 8.02 6.59
CA VAL A 50 12.20 8.70 6.45
C VAL A 50 11.19 8.19 7.48
N TYR A 51 11.05 6.87 7.61
CA TYR A 51 10.16 6.28 8.61
C TYR A 51 10.56 6.60 10.05
N LYS A 52 11.86 6.69 10.35
CA LYS A 52 12.34 7.16 11.65
C LYS A 52 12.00 8.62 11.92
N ALA A 53 12.04 9.47 10.90
CA ALA A 53 11.65 10.88 11.03
C ALA A 53 10.14 10.99 11.29
N LEU A 54 9.33 10.25 10.53
CA LEU A 54 7.88 10.15 10.73
C LEU A 54 7.52 9.67 12.14
N ALA A 55 8.17 8.61 12.64
CA ALA A 55 7.88 8.06 13.96
C ALA A 55 8.16 9.04 15.13
N LYS A 56 8.99 10.07 14.91
CA LYS A 56 9.43 11.01 15.96
C LYS A 56 8.72 12.35 15.92
N ASP A 57 8.05 12.68 14.81
CA ASP A 57 7.58 14.03 14.54
C ASP A 57 6.13 14.01 14.02
N PRO A 58 5.14 14.34 14.88
CA PRO A 58 3.74 14.39 14.50
C PRO A 58 3.41 15.40 13.40
N GLU A 59 4.18 16.48 13.25
CA GLU A 59 3.94 17.45 12.17
C GLU A 59 4.33 16.84 10.82
N LYS A 60 5.48 16.17 10.75
CA LYS A 60 5.88 15.40 9.55
C LYS A 60 4.87 14.31 9.21
N GLN A 61 4.25 13.67 10.20
CA GLN A 61 3.19 12.69 9.93
C GLN A 61 1.99 13.33 9.22
N LYS A 62 1.56 14.52 9.67
CA LYS A 62 0.45 15.26 9.04
C LYS A 62 0.78 15.65 7.61
N GLU A 63 1.96 16.25 7.39
CA GLU A 63 2.43 16.64 6.04
C GLU A 63 2.52 15.43 5.10
N TYR A 64 3.06 14.31 5.59
CA TYR A 64 3.17 13.09 4.81
C TYR A 64 1.82 12.46 4.49
N THR A 65 0.89 12.47 5.45
CA THR A 65 -0.48 11.97 5.24
C THR A 65 -1.18 12.78 4.17
N LEU A 66 -1.09 14.11 4.24
CA LEU A 66 -1.62 15.01 3.21
C LEU A 66 -0.99 14.74 1.84
N ALA A 67 0.33 14.58 1.77
CA ALA A 67 1.00 14.24 0.52
C ALA A 67 0.54 12.90 -0.05
N CYS A 68 0.33 11.87 0.79
CA CYS A 68 -0.24 10.60 0.37
C CYS A 68 -1.69 10.71 -0.10
N ASP A 69 -2.49 11.58 0.53
CA ASP A 69 -3.86 11.85 0.10
C ASP A 69 -3.90 12.51 -1.27
N ILE A 70 -2.99 13.45 -1.54
CA ILE A 70 -2.84 14.10 -2.86
C ILE A 70 -2.33 13.08 -3.89
N ARG A 71 -1.31 12.28 -3.53
CA ARG A 71 -0.80 11.19 -4.40
C ARG A 71 -1.93 10.29 -4.90
N LEU A 72 -2.85 9.97 -4.01
CA LEU A 72 -3.97 9.10 -4.35
C LEU A 72 -4.86 9.73 -5.43
N GLU A 73 -5.15 11.03 -5.32
CA GLU A 73 -5.91 11.77 -6.33
C GLU A 73 -5.13 11.83 -7.66
N THR A 74 -3.85 12.18 -7.63
CA THR A 74 -2.98 12.21 -8.82
C THR A 74 -2.97 10.86 -9.54
N ARG A 75 -2.80 9.76 -8.80
CA ARG A 75 -2.81 8.40 -9.38
C ARG A 75 -4.15 8.01 -9.96
N LEU A 76 -5.25 8.50 -9.39
CA LEU A 76 -6.58 8.24 -9.94
C LEU A 76 -6.80 9.01 -11.24
N ASP A 77 -6.29 10.23 -11.34
CA ASP A 77 -6.34 11.03 -12.57
C ASP A 77 -5.56 10.34 -13.70
N GLU A 78 -4.35 9.82 -13.39
CA GLU A 78 -3.53 9.03 -14.32
C GLU A 78 -4.20 7.75 -14.85
N ILE A 79 -5.30 7.26 -14.25
CA ILE A 79 -5.96 6.03 -14.72
C ILE A 79 -6.44 6.18 -16.17
N ILE A 80 -6.97 7.36 -16.52
CA ILE A 80 -7.50 7.62 -17.86
C ILE A 80 -6.34 7.59 -18.86
N ASP A 81 -5.26 8.30 -18.55
CA ASP A 81 -4.06 8.31 -19.39
C ASP A 81 -3.49 6.90 -19.59
N ILE A 82 -3.48 6.05 -18.55
CA ILE A 82 -3.00 4.65 -18.66
C ILE A 82 -3.94 3.79 -19.49
N ALA A 83 -5.25 4.05 -19.45
CA ALA A 83 -6.22 3.31 -20.22
C ALA A 83 -6.17 3.68 -21.72
N ASP A 84 -5.91 4.95 -22.02
CA ASP A 84 -5.85 5.48 -23.39
C ASP A 84 -4.46 5.31 -24.04
N ASP A 85 -3.42 5.06 -23.25
CA ASP A 85 -2.06 4.80 -23.74
C ASP A 85 -1.89 3.38 -24.32
N GLY A 86 -2.04 3.26 -25.64
CA GLY A 86 -1.77 2.03 -26.40
C GLY A 86 -0.31 1.84 -26.83
N SER A 87 0.63 2.62 -26.29
CA SER A 87 2.05 2.48 -26.65
C SER A 87 2.60 1.12 -26.19
N ASN A 88 3.38 0.47 -27.06
CA ASN A 88 3.97 -0.86 -26.84
C ASN A 88 2.97 -2.04 -26.75
N ASP A 89 1.70 -1.85 -27.14
CA ASP A 89 0.72 -2.96 -27.21
C ASP A 89 1.01 -3.94 -28.35
N TRP A 90 1.94 -3.60 -29.24
CA TRP A 90 2.30 -4.39 -30.40
C TRP A 90 3.79 -4.67 -30.40
N MET A 91 4.16 -5.92 -30.70
CA MET A 91 5.54 -6.36 -30.82
C MET A 91 5.77 -7.11 -32.12
N GLU A 92 6.95 -6.99 -32.68
CA GLU A 92 7.37 -7.80 -33.83
C GLU A 92 7.80 -9.20 -33.37
N ARG A 93 7.33 -10.23 -34.07
CA ARG A 93 7.80 -11.61 -33.91
C ARG A 93 8.17 -12.21 -35.25
N LYS A 94 9.25 -12.98 -35.26
CA LYS A 94 9.65 -13.79 -36.41
C LYS A 94 8.86 -15.09 -36.43
N THR A 95 8.24 -15.41 -37.56
CA THR A 95 7.60 -16.70 -37.80
C THR A 95 8.63 -17.77 -38.08
N LYS A 96 8.20 -19.05 -38.08
CA LYS A 96 9.07 -20.18 -38.45
C LYS A 96 9.61 -20.08 -39.88
N SER A 97 8.92 -19.35 -40.76
CA SER A 97 9.31 -19.12 -42.15
C SER A 97 10.32 -17.98 -42.31
N GLY A 98 10.61 -17.23 -41.23
CA GLY A 98 11.52 -16.08 -41.25
C GLY A 98 10.84 -14.72 -41.44
N ASP A 99 9.53 -14.71 -41.74
CA ASP A 99 8.75 -13.48 -41.90
C ASP A 99 8.56 -12.76 -40.56
N VAL A 100 8.53 -11.43 -40.59
CA VAL A 100 8.21 -10.61 -39.42
C VAL A 100 6.72 -10.31 -39.41
N ILE A 101 6.04 -10.67 -38.33
CA ILE A 101 4.63 -10.33 -38.08
C ILE A 101 4.51 -9.44 -36.86
N THR A 102 3.55 -8.52 -36.89
CA THR A 102 3.16 -7.74 -35.73
C THR A 102 2.11 -8.51 -34.94
N VAL A 103 2.36 -8.72 -33.65
CA VAL A 103 1.43 -9.41 -32.74
C VAL A 103 1.18 -8.54 -31.51
N VAL A 104 0.03 -8.75 -30.86
CA VAL A 104 -0.30 -8.06 -29.61
C VAL A 104 0.66 -8.51 -28.49
N ASP A 105 1.21 -7.54 -27.77
CA ASP A 105 1.96 -7.76 -26.54
C ASP A 105 0.99 -7.84 -25.35
N HIS A 106 0.53 -9.05 -25.06
CA HIS A 106 -0.35 -9.31 -23.93
C HIS A 106 0.26 -8.93 -22.57
N GLU A 107 1.59 -8.90 -22.43
CA GLU A 107 2.24 -8.51 -21.17
C GLU A 107 2.04 -7.01 -20.92
N HIS A 108 2.19 -6.19 -21.96
CA HIS A 108 1.98 -4.75 -21.88
C HIS A 108 0.53 -4.40 -21.55
N VAL A 109 -0.43 -4.94 -22.30
CA VAL A 109 -1.87 -4.73 -22.05
C VAL A 109 -2.24 -5.17 -20.62
N THR A 110 -1.76 -6.34 -20.20
CA THR A 110 -2.04 -6.86 -18.85
C THR A 110 -1.41 -5.98 -17.76
N ARG A 111 -0.21 -5.44 -18.00
CA ARG A 111 0.45 -4.52 -17.07
C ARG A 111 -0.33 -3.21 -16.92
N SER A 112 -0.85 -2.64 -18.00
CA SER A 112 -1.69 -1.43 -17.94
C SER A 112 -2.97 -1.70 -17.15
N LYS A 113 -3.64 -2.83 -17.39
CA LYS A 113 -4.80 -3.26 -16.59
C LYS A 113 -4.47 -3.41 -15.10
N LEU A 114 -3.39 -4.11 -14.75
CA LEU A 114 -2.97 -4.29 -13.35
C LEU A 114 -2.61 -2.96 -12.67
N ARG A 115 -2.03 -2.01 -13.42
CA ARG A 115 -1.72 -0.66 -12.93
C ARG A 115 -3.00 0.11 -12.57
N ILE A 116 -4.05 -0.01 -13.37
CA ILE A 116 -5.35 0.62 -13.11
C ILE A 116 -6.01 -0.03 -11.90
N GLU A 117 -6.11 -1.36 -11.89
CA GLU A 117 -6.75 -2.12 -10.81
C GLU A 117 -6.07 -1.87 -9.45
N ALA A 118 -4.73 -1.84 -9.41
CA ALA A 118 -3.98 -1.56 -8.18
C ALA A 118 -4.28 -0.15 -7.63
N ARG A 119 -4.41 0.86 -8.50
CA ARG A 119 -4.75 2.24 -8.10
C ARG A 119 -6.18 2.35 -7.59
N GLN A 120 -7.13 1.73 -8.28
CA GLN A 120 -8.53 1.66 -7.85
C GLN A 120 -8.66 0.95 -6.50
N TRP A 121 -7.93 -0.15 -6.31
CA TRP A 121 -7.91 -0.90 -5.06
C TRP A 121 -7.31 -0.08 -3.91
N GLU A 122 -6.18 0.61 -4.14
CA GLU A 122 -5.58 1.52 -3.16
C GLU A 122 -6.60 2.59 -2.74
N ALA A 123 -7.29 3.21 -3.70
CA ALA A 123 -8.28 4.25 -3.45
C ALA A 123 -9.51 3.75 -2.67
N ALA A 124 -10.06 2.61 -3.07
CA ALA A 124 -11.20 2.00 -2.40
C ALA A 124 -10.88 1.61 -0.95
N LYS A 125 -9.63 1.22 -0.66
CA LYS A 125 -9.19 0.85 0.71
C LYS A 125 -8.84 2.06 1.58
N LEU A 126 -8.18 3.08 1.02
CA LEU A 126 -7.76 4.24 1.79
C LEU A 126 -8.89 5.26 2.00
N LYS A 127 -9.75 5.47 1.01
CA LYS A 127 -10.88 6.41 1.07
C LYS A 127 -12.20 5.74 0.68
N PRO A 128 -12.67 4.71 1.44
CA PRO A 128 -13.85 3.91 1.09
C PRO A 128 -15.14 4.74 1.00
N LYS A 129 -15.24 5.87 1.70
CA LYS A 129 -16.40 6.76 1.59
C LYS A 129 -16.49 7.48 0.24
N LYS A 130 -15.35 7.76 -0.41
CA LYS A 130 -15.28 8.49 -1.68
C LYS A 130 -15.22 7.53 -2.87
N TYR A 131 -14.49 6.42 -2.75
CA TYR A 131 -14.22 5.49 -3.86
C TYR A 131 -14.63 4.04 -3.59
N GLY A 132 -15.22 3.74 -2.43
CA GLY A 132 -15.70 2.40 -2.16
C GLY A 132 -16.93 2.09 -3.01
N VAL A 133 -17.07 0.82 -3.39
CA VAL A 133 -18.33 0.33 -3.95
C VAL A 133 -19.34 0.25 -2.79
N PRO A 134 -20.50 0.93 -2.87
CA PRO A 134 -21.52 0.80 -1.85
C PRO A 134 -21.97 -0.67 -1.79
N ALA A 135 -21.98 -1.25 -0.59
CA ALA A 135 -22.49 -2.60 -0.40
C ALA A 135 -23.97 -2.62 -0.76
N GLN A 136 -24.32 -3.29 -1.85
CA GLN A 136 -25.71 -3.53 -2.19
C GLN A 136 -26.22 -4.64 -1.28
N MET A 137 -26.79 -4.24 -0.14
CA MET A 137 -27.47 -5.18 0.75
C MET A 137 -28.78 -5.59 0.09
N VAL A 138 -28.84 -6.81 -0.42
CA VAL A 138 -30.09 -7.44 -0.84
C VAL A 138 -30.79 -7.89 0.42
N LEU A 139 -31.87 -7.20 0.79
CA LEU A 139 -32.81 -7.70 1.80
C LEU A 139 -33.52 -8.91 1.20
N VAL A 140 -33.03 -10.11 1.53
CA VAL A 140 -33.81 -11.33 1.36
C VAL A 140 -34.94 -11.25 2.38
N LYS A 141 -36.15 -10.93 1.92
CA LYS A 141 -37.35 -11.10 2.74
C LYS A 141 -37.61 -12.60 2.76
N ASP A 142 -37.19 -13.26 3.83
CA ASP A 142 -37.57 -14.65 4.07
C ASP A 142 -39.10 -14.69 4.19
N ALA A 143 -39.73 -15.47 3.31
CA ALA A 143 -41.12 -15.84 3.43
C ALA A 143 -41.25 -16.84 4.58
N ASP A 144 -41.89 -16.37 5.65
CA ASP A 144 -42.70 -17.12 6.62
C ASP A 144 -42.07 -18.29 7.42
N GLU A 145 -41.86 -17.96 8.70
CA GLU A 145 -42.08 -18.75 9.92
C GLU A 145 -41.02 -19.71 10.53
N GLU A 146 -40.78 -19.43 11.82
CA GLU A 146 -40.21 -20.20 12.94
C GLU A 146 -38.76 -20.72 12.87
N GLY A 147 -37.82 -19.80 13.14
CA GLY A 147 -36.49 -20.13 13.66
C GLY A 147 -35.94 -18.96 14.47
N ALA A 148 -35.83 -19.12 15.80
CA ALA A 148 -35.40 -18.11 16.75
C ALA A 148 -34.17 -17.32 16.26
N THR A 149 -34.35 -16.02 16.02
CA THR A 149 -33.25 -15.13 15.64
C THR A 149 -32.40 -14.85 16.88
N ALA A 150 -31.29 -15.58 17.01
CA ALA A 150 -30.30 -15.29 18.03
C ALA A 150 -29.70 -13.90 17.75
N LYS A 151 -30.09 -12.92 18.57
CA LYS A 151 -29.59 -11.54 18.51
C LYS A 151 -28.05 -11.56 18.59
N PRO A 152 -27.34 -10.87 17.69
CA PRO A 152 -25.87 -10.84 17.72
C PRO A 152 -25.42 -10.20 19.03
N ARG A 153 -24.51 -10.91 19.75
CA ARG A 153 -23.98 -10.46 21.03
C ARG A 153 -23.31 -9.09 20.90
N SER A 154 -23.56 -8.22 21.86
CA SER A 154 -22.90 -6.92 21.91
C SER A 154 -21.39 -7.09 22.14
N THR A 155 -20.62 -6.07 21.78
CA THR A 155 -19.15 -6.08 21.94
C THR A 155 -18.73 -6.34 23.39
N GLU A 156 -19.54 -5.90 24.37
CA GLU A 156 -19.29 -6.14 25.80
C GLU A 156 -19.56 -7.60 26.20
N GLU A 157 -20.58 -8.24 25.62
CA GLU A 157 -20.89 -9.66 25.86
C GLU A 157 -19.82 -10.59 25.27
N ILE A 158 -19.27 -10.23 24.10
CA ILE A 158 -18.15 -10.97 23.49
C ILE A 158 -16.89 -10.84 24.33
N LYS A 159 -16.59 -9.63 24.85
CA LYS A 159 -15.46 -9.42 25.77
C LYS A 159 -15.62 -10.25 27.04
N ALA A 160 -16.81 -10.28 27.64
CA ALA A 160 -17.08 -11.07 28.85
C ALA A 160 -16.88 -12.58 28.61
N ALA A 161 -17.40 -13.11 27.50
CA ALA A 161 -17.23 -14.52 27.14
C ALA A 161 -15.75 -14.90 26.90
N ILE A 162 -14.96 -14.00 26.30
CA ILE A 162 -13.52 -14.22 26.08
C ILE A 162 -12.75 -14.21 27.41
N ILE A 163 -13.09 -13.32 28.34
CA ILE A 163 -12.48 -13.27 29.68
C ILE A 163 -12.75 -14.57 30.45
N GLU A 164 -13.97 -15.07 30.38
CA GLU A 164 -14.38 -16.31 31.06
C GLU A 164 -13.67 -17.53 30.47
N LEU A 165 -13.52 -17.60 29.14
CA LEU A 165 -12.75 -18.63 28.45
C LEU A 165 -11.27 -18.59 28.84
N MET A 166 -10.70 -17.40 29.00
CA MET A 166 -9.31 -17.22 29.46
C MET A 166 -9.12 -17.64 30.93
N ALA A 167 -10.11 -17.42 31.80
CA ALA A 167 -10.08 -17.87 33.18
C ALA A 167 -10.15 -19.41 33.29
N GLN A 168 -11.02 -20.04 32.49
CA GLN A 168 -11.13 -21.50 32.40
C GLN A 168 -9.87 -22.16 31.82
N SER A 169 -9.16 -21.48 30.90
CA SER A 169 -7.89 -21.93 30.36
C SER A 169 -6.75 -21.91 31.38
N LYS A 170 -6.75 -20.94 32.32
CA LYS A 170 -5.78 -20.89 33.43
C LYS A 170 -6.05 -21.97 34.47
N ALA A 171 -7.30 -22.22 34.83
CA ALA A 171 -7.67 -23.27 35.79
C ALA A 171 -7.34 -24.71 35.32
N LYS A 172 -7.17 -24.93 34.01
CA LYS A 172 -6.74 -26.22 33.43
C LYS A 172 -5.23 -26.40 33.33
N LYS A 173 -4.42 -25.36 33.55
CA LYS A 173 -2.95 -25.41 33.49
C LYS A 173 -2.28 -25.64 34.85
N ASP A 174 -3.04 -25.51 35.94
CA ASP A 174 -2.56 -25.71 37.31
C ASP A 174 -3.05 -27.06 37.93
N LYS A 175 -3.44 -28.02 37.09
CA LYS A 175 -3.61 -29.45 37.42
C LYS A 175 -2.72 -30.28 36.52
#